data_AF-A0A1X6NQD5-F1
#
_entry.id   AF-A0A1X6NQD5-F1
#
_cell.length_a   1.000
_cell.length_b   1.000
_cell.length_c   1.000
_cell.angle_alpha   90.00
_cell.angle_beta   90.00
_cell.angle_gamma   90.00
#
_symmetry.space_group_name_H-M   'P 1'
#
loop_
_entity.id
_entity.type
_entity.pdbx_description
1 polymer ?
#
loop_
_entity_poly.entity_id
_entity_poly.type
_entity_poly.pdbx_seq_one_letter_code
_entity_poly.pdbx_strand_id
1 'polypeptide(L)'
;MPRRRCEGVNGGAANDDPAQPSYQEAWPGGKEAFDANAAYLLAGARGVRVSKAPSTPVILHLDRGDCVPVAQAALRPLAARGVVDAVDILGFSFHPKFHTGRLQNLDYTLNAVARDYKKDIVLMEVAFPFAGAQWEPESDEWDWPVTPEGQAQFTRDVARVVRNIEANQTVAKGGSGAKGLGYYWWHPELVAGYSLGDVWEGGRYSFFHRNGTALPAAPAMGDVNVAPRGRTCTCGRPLPSNV
;
A
#
# COMPACT_ATOMS: atom_id res chain seq x y z
N MET A 1 -9.17 -8.36 22.42
CA MET A 1 -9.13 -6.90 22.21
C MET A 1 -10.24 -6.54 21.24
N PRO A 2 -11.05 -5.49 21.48
CA PRO A 2 -12.15 -5.16 20.58
C PRO A 2 -11.56 -4.72 19.24
N ARG A 3 -12.00 -5.35 18.14
CA ARG A 3 -11.71 -4.94 16.76
C ARG A 3 -12.29 -3.52 16.59
N ARG A 4 -11.50 -2.48 16.86
CA ARG A 4 -11.99 -1.11 16.71
C ARG A 4 -12.31 -0.89 15.23
N ARG A 5 -13.53 -0.38 15.03
CA ARG A 5 -14.21 -0.19 13.77
C ARG A 5 -13.35 0.70 12.87
N CYS A 6 -13.18 0.31 11.61
CA CYS A 6 -12.64 1.24 10.62
C CYS A 6 -13.66 2.36 10.46
N GLU A 7 -13.35 3.55 10.95
CA GLU A 7 -14.24 4.69 10.78
C GLU A 7 -14.30 5.09 9.30
N GLY A 8 -15.43 5.64 8.87
CA GLY A 8 -15.63 6.14 7.49
C GLY A 8 -16.04 5.11 6.43
N VAL A 9 -16.52 3.91 6.77
CA VAL A 9 -17.17 3.03 5.78
C VAL A 9 -18.60 3.53 5.54
N ASN A 10 -18.84 4.23 4.44
CA ASN A 10 -20.19 4.50 3.92
C ASN A 10 -20.79 3.18 3.42
N GLY A 11 -21.37 2.44 4.34
CA GLY A 11 -21.93 1.10 4.13
C GLY A 11 -21.93 0.40 5.47
N GLY A 12 -23.13 0.16 6.00
CA GLY A 12 -23.35 -0.34 7.37
C GLY A 12 -22.39 -1.47 7.73
N ALA A 13 -21.86 -1.39 8.96
CA ALA A 13 -21.03 -2.37 9.65
C ALA A 13 -20.49 -3.47 8.72
N ALA A 14 -19.25 -3.33 8.24
CA ALA A 14 -18.55 -4.40 7.54
C ALA A 14 -18.68 -5.69 8.35
N ASN A 15 -19.64 -6.54 7.96
CA ASN A 15 -20.02 -7.72 8.71
C ASN A 15 -18.87 -8.68 8.51
N ASP A 16 -18.08 -8.90 9.56
CA ASP A 16 -16.94 -9.81 9.55
C ASP A 16 -17.37 -11.26 9.78
N ASP A 17 -18.69 -11.51 9.88
CA ASP A 17 -19.27 -12.84 9.96
C ASP A 17 -18.96 -13.64 8.68
N PRO A 18 -18.22 -14.75 8.80
CA PRO A 18 -17.92 -15.57 7.65
C PRO A 18 -19.08 -16.32 7.02
N ALA A 19 -20.23 -16.39 7.70
CA ALA A 19 -21.44 -17.04 7.22
C ALA A 19 -22.32 -16.13 6.33
N GLN A 20 -22.01 -14.84 6.22
CA GLN A 20 -22.78 -13.88 5.41
C GLN A 20 -22.00 -13.43 4.16
N PRO A 21 -22.69 -13.10 3.04
CA PRO A 21 -22.06 -12.46 1.89
C PRO A 21 -21.33 -11.18 2.34
N SER A 22 -20.13 -10.95 1.81
CA SER A 22 -19.43 -9.70 2.07
C SER A 22 -20.22 -8.51 1.51
N TYR A 23 -20.05 -7.30 2.07
CA TYR A 23 -20.73 -6.12 1.52
C TYR A 23 -20.31 -5.84 0.06
N GLN A 24 -19.12 -6.29 -0.35
CA GLN A 24 -18.65 -6.25 -1.75
C GLN A 24 -19.49 -7.16 -2.66
N GLU A 25 -19.85 -8.35 -2.19
CA GLU A 25 -20.80 -9.25 -2.88
C GLU A 25 -22.25 -8.74 -2.83
N ALA A 26 -22.56 -7.80 -1.93
CA ALA A 26 -23.87 -7.16 -1.81
C ALA A 26 -23.97 -5.81 -2.54
N TRP A 27 -22.89 -5.36 -3.20
CA TRP A 27 -22.88 -4.16 -4.06
C TRP A 27 -23.83 -4.34 -5.27
N PRO A 28 -24.37 -3.26 -5.89
CA PRO A 28 -25.21 -3.39 -7.08
C PRO A 28 -24.61 -4.32 -8.15
N GLY A 29 -25.39 -5.33 -8.56
CA GLY A 29 -24.95 -6.45 -9.41
C GLY A 29 -24.76 -7.77 -8.66
N GLY A 30 -24.59 -7.71 -7.34
CA GLY A 30 -24.61 -8.85 -6.43
C GLY A 30 -23.52 -9.89 -6.71
N LYS A 31 -23.80 -11.13 -6.28
CA LYS A 31 -22.87 -12.26 -6.42
C LYS A 31 -22.44 -12.51 -7.87
N GLU A 32 -23.34 -12.40 -8.84
CA GLU A 32 -23.05 -12.68 -10.26
C GLU A 32 -22.02 -11.69 -10.84
N ALA A 33 -22.17 -10.40 -10.55
CA ALA A 33 -21.19 -9.39 -10.95
C ALA A 33 -19.82 -9.66 -10.29
N PHE A 34 -19.83 -10.09 -9.03
CA PHE A 34 -18.60 -10.45 -8.33
C PHE A 34 -17.94 -11.72 -8.91
N ASP A 35 -18.72 -12.72 -9.30
CA ASP A 35 -18.23 -13.92 -9.99
C ASP A 35 -17.59 -13.56 -11.34
N ALA A 36 -18.20 -12.66 -12.10
CA ALA A 36 -17.64 -12.15 -13.35
C ALA A 36 -16.31 -11.41 -13.11
N ASN A 37 -16.25 -10.54 -12.09
CA ASN A 37 -15.02 -9.87 -11.70
C ASN A 37 -13.89 -10.87 -11.37
N ALA A 38 -14.19 -11.90 -10.56
CA ALA A 38 -13.22 -12.94 -10.25
C ALA A 38 -12.73 -13.68 -11.51
N ALA A 39 -13.63 -13.97 -12.45
CA ALA A 39 -13.26 -14.57 -13.73
C ALA A 39 -12.32 -13.69 -14.56
N TYR A 40 -12.53 -12.37 -14.58
CA TYR A 40 -11.62 -11.43 -15.25
C TYR A 40 -10.24 -11.38 -14.58
N LEU A 41 -10.18 -11.36 -13.25
CA LEU A 41 -8.91 -11.38 -12.51
C LEU A 41 -8.11 -12.67 -12.79
N LEU A 42 -8.78 -13.83 -12.78
CA LEU A 42 -8.16 -15.11 -13.14
C LEU A 42 -7.67 -15.13 -14.59
N ALA A 43 -8.45 -14.58 -15.52
CA ALA A 43 -8.05 -14.48 -16.92
C ALA A 43 -6.81 -13.59 -17.10
N GLY A 44 -6.72 -12.47 -16.38
CA GLY A 44 -5.55 -11.60 -16.37
C GLY A 44 -4.29 -12.30 -15.85
N ALA A 45 -4.40 -12.97 -14.69
CA ALA A 45 -3.29 -13.74 -14.12
C ALA A 45 -2.84 -14.87 -15.06
N ARG A 46 -3.78 -15.62 -15.64
CA ARG A 46 -3.48 -16.65 -16.65
C ARG A 46 -2.79 -16.06 -17.88
N GLY A 47 -3.22 -14.89 -18.34
CA GLY A 47 -2.62 -14.16 -19.45
C GLY A 47 -1.13 -13.92 -19.25
N VAL A 48 -0.72 -13.50 -18.04
CA VAL A 48 0.71 -13.37 -17.69
C VAL A 48 1.42 -14.71 -17.79
N ARG A 49 0.85 -15.78 -17.22
CA ARG A 49 1.46 -17.12 -17.19
C ARG A 49 1.66 -17.76 -18.55
N VAL A 50 0.86 -17.40 -19.56
CA VAL A 50 1.00 -17.90 -20.94
C VAL A 50 1.72 -16.92 -21.87
N SER A 51 2.15 -15.76 -21.35
CA SER A 51 2.87 -14.74 -22.11
C SER A 51 4.34 -15.10 -22.34
N LYS A 52 5.10 -14.19 -22.97
CA LYS A 52 6.56 -14.29 -23.10
C LYS A 52 7.32 -13.94 -21.80
N ALA A 53 6.63 -13.44 -20.78
CA ALA A 53 7.20 -13.14 -19.47
C ALA A 53 6.40 -13.87 -18.36
N PRO A 54 6.34 -15.21 -18.37
CA PRO A 54 5.47 -15.98 -17.47
C PRO A 54 5.87 -15.88 -15.99
N SER A 55 7.12 -15.51 -15.72
CA SER A 55 7.67 -15.31 -14.38
C SER A 55 7.43 -13.91 -13.79
N THR A 56 6.78 -13.00 -14.53
CA THR A 56 6.41 -11.69 -13.99
C THR A 56 5.49 -11.86 -12.78
N PRO A 57 5.82 -11.26 -11.62
CA PRO A 57 4.95 -11.31 -10.45
C PRO A 57 3.60 -10.66 -10.75
N VAL A 58 2.53 -11.30 -10.31
CA VAL A 58 1.15 -10.81 -10.41
C VAL A 58 0.72 -10.32 -9.03
N ILE A 59 0.22 -9.09 -8.97
CA ILE A 59 -0.22 -8.42 -7.75
C ILE A 59 -1.74 -8.26 -7.80
N LEU A 60 -2.45 -8.70 -6.76
CA LEU A 60 -3.83 -8.29 -6.52
C LEU A 60 -3.81 -7.07 -5.60
N HIS A 61 -4.22 -5.91 -6.11
CA HIS A 61 -4.15 -4.64 -5.40
C HIS A 61 -5.54 -4.21 -4.90
N LEU A 62 -5.64 -3.90 -3.61
CA LEU A 62 -6.82 -3.35 -2.94
C LEU A 62 -6.50 -2.00 -2.26
N ASP A 63 -7.51 -1.19 -1.99
CA ASP A 63 -7.35 -0.02 -1.13
C ASP A 63 -7.40 -0.42 0.37
N ARG A 64 -7.38 0.58 1.26
CA ARG A 64 -7.62 0.40 2.71
C ARG A 64 -6.74 -0.66 3.37
N GLY A 65 -5.43 -0.57 3.15
CA GLY A 65 -4.41 -1.39 3.84
C GLY A 65 -4.39 -1.22 5.37
N ASP A 66 -5.19 -0.32 5.92
CA ASP A 66 -5.39 -0.04 7.35
C ASP A 66 -6.70 -0.61 7.92
N CYS A 67 -7.49 -1.36 7.14
CA CYS A 67 -8.78 -1.86 7.60
C CYS A 67 -8.99 -3.36 7.32
N VAL A 68 -8.85 -4.20 8.35
CA VAL A 68 -9.11 -5.66 8.24
C VAL A 68 -10.51 -5.99 7.70
N PRO A 69 -11.62 -5.46 8.24
CA PRO A 69 -12.95 -5.78 7.70
C PRO A 69 -13.11 -5.46 6.21
N VAL A 70 -12.56 -4.34 5.73
CA VAL A 70 -12.61 -3.96 4.30
C VAL A 70 -11.75 -4.90 3.46
N ALA A 71 -10.50 -5.15 3.87
CA ALA A 71 -9.61 -6.08 3.17
C ALA A 71 -10.23 -7.49 3.08
N GLN A 72 -10.80 -7.98 4.17
CA GLN A 72 -11.42 -9.32 4.24
C GLN A 72 -12.72 -9.41 3.42
N ALA A 73 -13.50 -8.32 3.34
CA ALA A 73 -14.69 -8.29 2.50
C ALA A 73 -14.38 -8.50 1.01
N ALA A 74 -13.21 -8.07 0.54
CA ALA A 74 -12.77 -8.38 -0.83
C ALA A 74 -12.03 -9.72 -0.91
N LEU A 75 -11.05 -9.96 -0.03
CA LEU A 75 -10.14 -11.09 -0.17
C LEU A 75 -10.77 -12.44 0.12
N ARG A 76 -11.71 -12.55 1.07
CA ARG A 76 -12.36 -13.82 1.39
C ARG A 76 -13.16 -14.38 0.20
N PRO A 77 -14.08 -13.63 -0.42
CA PRO A 77 -14.80 -14.14 -1.57
C PRO A 77 -13.92 -14.33 -2.81
N LEU A 78 -12.86 -13.54 -2.99
CA LEU A 78 -11.88 -13.74 -4.06
C LEU A 78 -11.05 -15.02 -3.85
N ALA A 79 -10.63 -15.29 -2.61
CA ALA A 79 -9.93 -16.53 -2.26
C ALA A 79 -10.81 -17.77 -2.49
N ALA A 80 -12.10 -17.70 -2.11
CA ALA A 80 -13.05 -18.78 -2.36
C ALA A 80 -13.24 -19.10 -3.86
N ARG A 81 -12.91 -18.14 -4.74
CA ARG A 81 -12.95 -18.28 -6.20
C ARG A 81 -11.58 -18.58 -6.82
N GLY A 82 -10.55 -18.83 -6.01
CA GLY A 82 -9.19 -19.16 -6.45
C GLY A 82 -8.35 -17.96 -6.94
N VAL A 83 -8.85 -16.73 -6.83
CA VAL A 83 -8.14 -15.53 -7.31
C VAL A 83 -6.87 -15.29 -6.48
N VAL A 84 -6.96 -15.42 -5.16
CA VAL A 84 -5.80 -15.21 -4.27
C VAL A 84 -4.70 -16.25 -4.54
N ASP A 85 -5.07 -17.48 -4.91
CA ASP A 85 -4.09 -18.51 -5.27
C ASP A 85 -3.40 -18.23 -6.60
N ALA A 86 -4.09 -17.58 -7.53
CA ALA A 86 -3.58 -17.24 -8.87
C ALA A 86 -2.60 -16.05 -8.89
N VAL A 87 -2.50 -15.27 -7.82
CA VAL A 87 -1.56 -14.14 -7.68
C VAL A 87 -0.38 -14.46 -6.77
N ASP A 88 0.72 -13.75 -6.93
CA ASP A 88 1.94 -13.96 -6.15
C ASP A 88 1.97 -13.07 -4.89
N ILE A 89 1.43 -11.85 -5.00
CA ILE A 89 1.57 -10.79 -4.00
C ILE A 89 0.20 -10.13 -3.76
N LEU A 90 -0.07 -9.75 -2.51
CA LEU A 90 -1.17 -8.86 -2.17
C LEU A 90 -0.67 -7.43 -2.01
N GLY A 91 -1.24 -6.52 -2.79
CA GLY A 91 -0.93 -5.10 -2.79
C GLY A 91 -1.99 -4.28 -2.04
N PHE A 92 -1.57 -3.25 -1.30
CA PHE A 92 -2.49 -2.32 -0.65
C PHE A 92 -2.13 -0.85 -0.87
N SER A 93 -3.12 0.04 -0.86
CA SER A 93 -2.89 1.49 -0.72
C SER A 93 -3.06 1.94 0.74
N PHE A 94 -2.32 2.97 1.15
CA PHE A 94 -2.49 3.66 2.43
C PHE A 94 -2.27 5.18 2.28
N HIS A 95 -3.38 5.92 2.31
CA HIS A 95 -3.39 7.38 2.28
C HIS A 95 -4.09 7.91 3.52
N PRO A 96 -3.38 8.48 4.50
CA PRO A 96 -3.99 9.04 5.71
C PRO A 96 -5.15 10.01 5.45
N LYS A 97 -5.13 10.72 4.32
CA LYS A 97 -6.26 11.58 3.88
C LYS A 97 -7.60 10.84 3.75
N PHE A 98 -7.60 9.63 3.20
CA PHE A 98 -8.84 8.89 2.87
C PHE A 98 -9.12 7.77 3.88
N HIS A 99 -8.16 7.51 4.76
CA HIS A 99 -8.09 6.37 5.66
C HIS A 99 -8.04 6.88 7.11
N THR A 100 -7.87 6.00 8.11
CA THR A 100 -7.83 6.49 9.50
C THR A 100 -6.57 7.29 9.82
N GLY A 101 -5.53 7.21 8.98
CA GLY A 101 -4.24 7.88 9.18
C GLY A 101 -3.43 7.38 10.36
N ARG A 102 -3.68 6.13 10.80
CA ARG A 102 -2.99 5.52 11.94
C ARG A 102 -2.10 4.36 11.50
N LEU A 103 -0.83 4.42 11.85
CA LEU A 103 0.17 3.41 11.55
C LEU A 103 -0.17 2.06 12.21
N GLN A 104 -0.74 2.06 13.41
CA GLN A 104 -1.12 0.84 14.10
C GLN A 104 -2.18 0.05 13.33
N ASN A 105 -3.11 0.74 12.67
CA ASN A 105 -4.16 0.11 11.87
C ASN A 105 -3.58 -0.53 10.60
N LEU A 106 -2.64 0.15 9.95
CA LEU A 106 -1.84 -0.39 8.84
C LEU A 106 -1.08 -1.66 9.27
N ASP A 107 -0.30 -1.57 10.35
CA ASP A 107 0.48 -2.70 10.88
C ASP A 107 -0.42 -3.91 11.19
N TYR A 108 -1.51 -3.69 11.93
CA TYR A 108 -2.45 -4.74 12.28
C TYR A 108 -3.06 -5.41 11.04
N THR A 109 -3.48 -4.60 10.06
CA THR A 109 -4.17 -5.10 8.87
C THR A 109 -3.25 -5.90 7.96
N LEU A 110 -2.05 -5.38 7.65
CA LEU A 110 -1.10 -6.09 6.79
C LEU A 110 -0.64 -7.39 7.43
N ASN A 111 -0.40 -7.41 8.75
CA ASN A 111 -0.04 -8.65 9.46
C ASN A 111 -1.20 -9.65 9.51
N ALA A 112 -2.45 -9.19 9.60
CA ALA A 112 -3.61 -10.08 9.54
C ALA A 112 -3.75 -10.73 8.16
N VAL A 113 -3.67 -9.95 7.09
CA VAL A 113 -3.73 -10.46 5.71
C VAL A 113 -2.57 -11.40 5.41
N ALA A 114 -1.34 -11.02 5.76
CA ALA A 114 -0.15 -11.87 5.57
C ALA A 114 -0.30 -13.21 6.30
N ARG A 115 -0.88 -13.20 7.51
CA ARG A 115 -1.15 -14.42 8.27
C ARG A 115 -2.23 -15.28 7.62
N ASP A 116 -3.31 -14.68 7.14
CA ASP A 116 -4.49 -15.43 6.69
C ASP A 116 -4.30 -16.01 5.29
N TYR A 117 -3.62 -15.29 4.39
CA TYR A 117 -3.45 -15.68 2.98
C TYR A 117 -2.06 -16.21 2.63
N LYS A 118 -1.07 -16.03 3.51
CA LYS A 118 0.32 -16.49 3.29
C LYS A 118 0.95 -15.97 1.98
N LYS A 119 0.54 -14.77 1.56
CA LYS A 119 1.08 -14.06 0.40
C LYS A 119 1.98 -12.93 0.86
N ASP A 120 3.04 -12.69 0.10
CA ASP A 120 3.88 -11.52 0.29
C ASP A 120 3.07 -10.23 0.11
N ILE A 121 3.46 -9.19 0.83
CA ILE A 121 2.74 -7.92 0.90
C ILE A 121 3.57 -6.79 0.31
N VAL A 122 2.93 -5.91 -0.46
CA VAL A 122 3.53 -4.65 -0.92
C VAL A 122 2.52 -3.52 -0.72
N LEU A 123 3.00 -2.32 -0.37
CA LEU A 123 2.17 -1.13 -0.43
C LEU A 123 2.33 -0.47 -1.80
N MET A 124 1.30 -0.56 -2.64
CA MET A 124 1.35 -0.06 -4.01
C MET A 124 1.24 1.45 -4.09
N GLU A 125 0.59 2.07 -3.11
CA GLU A 125 0.42 3.52 -3.07
C GLU A 125 0.45 3.99 -1.62
N VAL A 126 1.41 4.84 -1.31
CA VAL A 126 1.39 5.65 -0.09
C VAL A 126 1.66 7.10 -0.45
N ALA A 127 1.02 8.01 0.28
CA ALA A 127 1.35 9.42 0.20
C ALA A 127 0.96 10.11 1.51
N PHE A 128 1.81 11.03 1.95
CA PHE A 128 1.54 11.92 3.06
C PHE A 128 1.94 13.35 2.68
N PRO A 129 1.13 14.37 3.04
CA PRO A 129 1.42 15.72 2.63
C PRO A 129 2.54 16.34 3.48
N PHE A 130 3.41 17.14 2.87
CA PHE A 130 4.41 17.94 3.61
C PHE A 130 3.89 19.34 4.01
N ALA A 131 2.74 19.75 3.47
CA ALA A 131 2.12 21.04 3.72
C ALA A 131 0.59 20.94 3.74
N GLY A 132 -0.04 21.74 4.60
CA GLY A 132 -1.50 21.87 4.67
C GLY A 132 -2.09 22.41 3.37
N ALA A 133 -3.37 22.11 3.12
CA ALA A 133 -4.12 22.69 2.02
C ALA A 133 -4.89 23.94 2.49
N GLN A 134 -5.10 24.90 1.58
CA GLN A 134 -5.88 26.12 1.85
C GLN A 134 -7.33 25.85 2.32
N TRP A 135 -7.93 24.72 1.94
CA TRP A 135 -9.35 24.40 2.20
C TRP A 135 -9.58 23.04 2.86
N GLU A 136 -8.52 22.29 3.17
CA GLU A 136 -8.62 21.01 3.87
C GLU A 136 -7.64 20.99 5.04
N PRO A 137 -8.13 21.06 6.28
CA PRO A 137 -7.28 21.04 7.45
C PRO A 137 -6.66 19.65 7.66
N GLU A 138 -5.51 19.66 8.30
CA GLU A 138 -4.87 18.48 8.86
C GLU A 138 -5.84 17.77 9.82
N SER A 139 -5.80 16.45 9.89
CA SER A 139 -6.57 15.71 10.88
C SER A 139 -5.74 15.51 12.14
N ASP A 140 -6.30 15.88 13.30
CA ASP A 140 -5.70 15.59 14.62
C ASP A 140 -5.59 14.08 14.91
N GLU A 141 -6.19 13.23 14.07
CA GLU A 141 -6.12 11.78 14.21
C GLU A 141 -4.91 11.13 13.54
N TRP A 142 -4.18 11.88 12.70
CA TRP A 142 -3.00 11.37 12.01
C TRP A 142 -1.82 11.25 12.98
N ASP A 143 -1.05 10.16 12.84
CA ASP A 143 0.13 9.93 13.68
C ASP A 143 1.31 10.88 13.38
N TRP A 144 1.20 11.68 12.30
CA TRP A 144 2.26 12.56 11.80
C TRP A 144 1.74 13.98 11.59
N PRO A 145 2.52 15.02 11.91
CA PRO A 145 2.17 16.39 11.59
C PRO A 145 2.35 16.66 10.09
N VAL A 146 1.57 17.56 9.49
CA VAL A 146 1.72 17.90 8.06
C VAL A 146 2.86 18.92 7.88
N THR A 147 4.08 18.39 7.93
CA THR A 147 5.33 19.14 7.72
C THR A 147 6.30 18.32 6.86
N PRO A 148 7.36 18.93 6.30
CA PRO A 148 8.44 18.18 5.64
C PRO A 148 9.02 17.04 6.51
N GLU A 149 9.20 17.29 7.80
CA GLU A 149 9.71 16.31 8.76
C GLU A 149 8.68 15.22 9.06
N GLY A 150 7.40 15.57 9.18
CA GLY A 150 6.31 14.61 9.38
C GLY A 150 6.13 13.69 8.17
N GLN A 151 6.26 14.21 6.95
CA GLN A 151 6.30 13.40 5.72
C GLN A 151 7.47 12.40 5.74
N ALA A 152 8.66 12.84 6.14
CA ALA A 152 9.81 11.94 6.27
C ALA A 152 9.62 10.88 7.37
N GLN A 153 8.99 11.24 8.48
CA GLN A 153 8.65 10.30 9.56
C GLN A 153 7.65 9.25 9.07
N PHE A 154 6.58 9.66 8.40
CA PHE A 154 5.62 8.77 7.75
C PHE A 154 6.32 7.77 6.82
N THR A 155 7.21 8.24 5.94
CA THR A 155 7.97 7.39 5.02
C THR A 155 8.75 6.30 5.76
N ARG A 156 9.47 6.67 6.83
CA ARG A 156 10.24 5.70 7.63
C ARG A 156 9.35 4.71 8.39
N ASP A 157 8.23 5.18 8.91
CA ASP A 157 7.29 4.36 9.66
C ASP A 157 6.56 3.34 8.80
N VAL A 158 6.09 3.74 7.61
CA VAL A 158 5.55 2.83 6.60
C VAL A 158 6.59 1.78 6.22
N ALA A 159 7.82 2.21 5.94
CA ALA A 159 8.90 1.30 5.61
C ALA A 159 9.17 0.29 6.74
N ARG A 160 9.07 0.71 8.00
CA ARG A 160 9.23 -0.15 9.18
C ARG A 160 8.10 -1.18 9.29
N VAL A 161 6.85 -0.78 9.09
CA VAL A 161 5.71 -1.71 9.11
C VAL A 161 5.89 -2.80 8.06
N VAL A 162 6.21 -2.45 6.82
CA VAL A 162 6.42 -3.43 5.74
C VAL A 162 7.56 -4.39 6.10
N ARG A 163 8.70 -3.89 6.58
CA ARG A 163 9.84 -4.75 6.95
C ARG A 163 9.51 -5.74 8.07
N ASN A 164 8.67 -5.35 9.02
CA ASN A 164 8.38 -6.17 10.20
C ASN A 164 7.42 -7.33 9.92
N ILE A 165 6.75 -7.37 8.76
CA ILE A 165 5.78 -8.41 8.41
C ILE A 165 6.39 -9.82 8.56
N GLU A 166 7.57 -10.07 7.98
CA GLU A 166 8.21 -11.41 7.99
C GLU A 166 8.56 -11.87 9.40
N ALA A 167 9.14 -10.98 10.21
CA ALA A 167 9.49 -11.26 11.60
C ALA A 167 8.24 -11.62 12.41
N ASN A 168 7.16 -10.85 12.23
CA ASN A 168 5.88 -11.09 12.90
C ASN A 168 5.26 -12.44 12.49
N GLN A 169 5.43 -12.86 11.24
CA GLN A 169 4.96 -14.18 10.80
C GLN A 169 5.80 -15.32 11.37
N THR A 170 7.12 -15.15 11.45
CA THR A 170 8.06 -16.18 11.95
C THR A 170 7.87 -16.45 13.44
N VAL A 171 7.62 -15.40 14.24
CA VAL A 171 7.26 -15.53 15.67
C VAL A 171 5.97 -16.31 15.85
N ALA A 172 5.00 -16.17 14.93
CA ALA A 172 3.71 -16.83 15.04
C ALA A 172 3.75 -18.32 14.68
N LYS A 173 4.62 -18.75 13.74
CA LYS A 173 4.76 -20.16 13.31
C LYS A 173 6.17 -20.37 12.75
N GLY A 174 6.98 -21.26 13.34
CA GLY A 174 8.39 -21.51 13.01
C GLY A 174 8.72 -22.01 11.59
N GLY A 175 8.32 -21.29 10.55
CA GLY A 175 8.65 -21.47 9.14
C GLY A 175 8.78 -20.11 8.43
N SER A 176 9.14 -20.11 7.14
CA SER A 176 9.24 -18.87 6.33
C SER A 176 7.85 -18.31 6.04
N GLY A 177 7.38 -17.41 6.91
CA GLY A 177 6.11 -16.71 6.72
C GLY A 177 6.13 -15.73 5.54
N ALA A 178 4.95 -15.20 5.19
CA ALA A 178 4.83 -14.09 4.25
C ALA A 178 5.71 -12.91 4.68
N LYS A 179 6.29 -12.20 3.72
CA LYS A 179 7.16 -11.03 3.96
C LYS A 179 6.58 -9.76 3.35
N GLY A 180 6.99 -8.61 3.88
CA GLY A 180 6.78 -7.34 3.22
C GLY A 180 7.90 -7.06 2.22
N LEU A 181 7.54 -6.73 0.98
CA LEU A 181 8.47 -6.55 -0.13
C LEU A 181 8.94 -5.10 -0.29
N GLY A 182 8.09 -4.14 0.08
CA GLY A 182 8.38 -2.72 -0.05
C GLY A 182 7.13 -1.87 -0.14
N TYR A 183 7.32 -0.63 -0.56
CA TYR A 183 6.25 0.32 -0.80
C TYR A 183 6.62 1.24 -1.97
N TYR A 184 5.60 1.79 -2.62
CA TYR A 184 5.72 2.78 -3.68
C TYR A 184 5.05 4.08 -3.25
N TRP A 185 5.74 5.20 -3.45
CA TRP A 185 5.18 6.52 -3.22
C TRP A 185 4.34 6.95 -4.43
N TRP A 186 3.14 7.46 -4.18
CA TRP A 186 2.28 7.96 -5.24
C TRP A 186 2.70 9.39 -5.61
N HIS A 187 3.32 9.54 -6.79
CA HIS A 187 3.76 10.81 -7.38
C HIS A 187 4.74 11.65 -6.52
N PRO A 188 5.93 11.12 -6.18
CA PRO A 188 6.92 11.85 -5.40
C PRO A 188 7.48 13.08 -6.15
N GLU A 189 7.43 13.10 -7.48
CA GLU A 189 8.02 14.14 -8.33
C GLU A 189 7.04 15.26 -8.73
N LEU A 190 5.73 15.07 -8.52
CA LEU A 190 4.73 16.00 -9.04
C LEU A 190 4.62 17.26 -8.17
N VAL A 191 5.19 18.35 -8.68
CA VAL A 191 5.04 19.70 -8.13
C VAL A 191 4.12 20.55 -9.01
N ALA A 192 3.24 21.37 -8.42
CA ALA A 192 2.39 22.26 -9.21
C ALA A 192 3.27 23.19 -10.07
N GLY A 193 3.05 23.29 -11.39
CA GLY A 193 3.99 23.98 -12.27
C GLY A 193 3.87 23.60 -13.75
N TYR A 194 4.67 24.27 -14.59
CA TYR A 194 4.51 24.39 -16.03
C TYR A 194 4.12 23.08 -16.76
N SER A 195 2.96 23.14 -17.45
CA SER A 195 2.45 22.21 -18.48
C SER A 195 1.88 20.84 -18.07
N LEU A 196 1.87 20.46 -16.77
CA LEU A 196 1.28 19.17 -16.34
C LEU A 196 -0.21 19.23 -15.91
N GLY A 197 -0.86 20.40 -16.00
CA GLY A 197 -2.25 20.58 -15.55
C GLY A 197 -2.37 20.67 -14.02
N ASP A 198 -3.59 20.48 -13.51
CA ASP A 198 -3.86 20.49 -12.07
C ASP A 198 -3.25 19.27 -11.40
N VAL A 199 -2.07 19.46 -10.79
CA VAL A 199 -1.42 18.44 -9.96
C VAL A 199 -2.25 18.20 -8.71
N TRP A 200 -2.41 16.93 -8.33
CA TRP A 200 -3.16 16.52 -7.15
C TRP A 200 -2.77 17.37 -5.94
N GLU A 201 -3.74 18.13 -5.44
CA GLU A 201 -3.62 19.00 -4.27
C GLU A 201 -2.40 19.93 -4.29
N GLY A 202 -2.08 20.47 -5.47
CA GLY A 202 -0.99 21.44 -5.64
C GLY A 202 0.41 20.83 -5.47
N GLY A 203 0.54 19.50 -5.52
CA GLY A 203 1.83 18.81 -5.37
C GLY A 203 2.32 18.71 -3.93
N ARG A 204 1.44 18.90 -2.93
CA ARG A 204 1.80 18.85 -1.50
C ARG A 204 2.25 17.46 -1.00
N TYR A 205 2.15 16.44 -1.83
CA TYR A 205 2.61 15.07 -1.57
C TYR A 205 3.97 14.76 -2.21
N SER A 206 4.53 15.70 -2.96
CA SER A 206 5.85 15.56 -3.57
C SER A 206 6.94 15.44 -2.51
N PHE A 207 8.07 14.87 -2.92
CA PHE A 207 9.36 14.92 -2.24
C PHE A 207 10.20 16.12 -2.65
N PHE A 208 9.65 17.03 -3.46
CA PHE A 208 10.35 18.21 -3.93
C PHE A 208 9.48 19.45 -3.75
N HIS A 209 10.13 20.55 -3.43
CA HIS A 209 9.54 21.87 -3.62
C HIS A 209 9.46 22.20 -5.12
N ARG A 210 8.62 23.18 -5.47
CA ARG A 210 8.46 23.67 -6.85
C ARG A 210 9.76 24.09 -7.53
N ASN A 211 10.74 24.57 -6.76
CA ASN A 211 12.05 24.97 -7.25
C ASN A 211 13.02 23.79 -7.46
N GLY A 212 12.57 22.54 -7.27
CA GLY A 212 13.38 21.33 -7.41
C GLY A 212 14.20 20.97 -6.17
N THR A 213 14.12 21.73 -5.08
CA THR A 213 14.78 21.38 -3.82
C THR A 213 14.13 20.14 -3.21
N ALA A 214 14.92 19.11 -2.90
CA ALA A 214 14.46 17.89 -2.25
C ALA A 214 14.02 18.16 -0.80
N LEU A 215 12.90 17.55 -0.40
CA LEU A 215 12.39 17.51 0.96
C LEU A 215 13.04 16.37 1.75
N PRO A 216 12.97 16.39 3.10
CA PRO A 216 13.53 15.32 3.94
C PRO A 216 12.98 13.91 3.64
N ALA A 217 11.80 13.81 3.03
CA ALA A 217 11.23 12.52 2.64
C ALA A 217 11.95 11.84 1.46
N ALA A 218 12.62 12.61 0.58
CA ALA A 218 13.40 12.06 -0.54
C ALA A 218 14.52 11.10 -0.07
N PRO A 219 15.45 11.51 0.83
CA PRO A 219 16.43 10.57 1.38
C PRO A 219 15.76 9.52 2.29
N ALA A 220 14.66 9.84 2.98
CA ALA A 220 13.94 8.89 3.84
C ALA A 220 13.39 7.67 3.09
N MET A 221 13.11 7.80 1.78
CA MET A 221 12.73 6.67 0.93
C MET A 221 13.85 5.62 0.85
N GLY A 222 15.11 6.08 0.89
CA GLY A 222 16.32 5.25 0.90
C GLY A 222 16.77 4.81 2.30
N ASP A 223 16.28 5.44 3.37
CA ASP A 223 16.58 5.11 4.78
C ASP A 223 16.01 3.76 5.25
N VAL A 224 15.54 2.94 4.32
CA VAL A 224 15.39 1.51 4.55
C VAL A 224 16.78 0.95 4.85
N ASN A 225 17.11 0.73 6.13
CA ASN A 225 18.27 -0.05 6.57
C ASN A 225 18.18 -1.46 5.97
N VAL A 226 18.59 -1.58 4.71
CA VAL A 226 18.93 -2.84 4.07
C VAL A 226 20.23 -3.21 4.74
N ALA A 227 20.20 -4.18 5.65
CA ALA A 227 21.41 -4.95 5.92
C ALA A 227 21.96 -5.32 4.54
N PRO A 228 23.17 -4.86 4.16
CA PRO A 228 23.59 -4.84 2.77
C PRO A 228 23.48 -6.26 2.24
N ARG A 229 22.57 -6.50 1.29
CA ARG A 229 22.52 -7.78 0.58
C ARG A 229 23.72 -7.87 -0.34
N GLY A 230 24.92 -8.01 0.21
CA GLY A 230 26.17 -8.48 -0.43
C GLY A 230 26.53 -7.90 -1.81
N ARG A 231 25.91 -6.83 -2.26
CA ARG A 231 26.13 -6.22 -3.57
C ARG A 231 26.18 -4.72 -3.37
N THR A 232 27.40 -4.27 -3.16
CA THR A 232 27.80 -2.89 -3.38
C THR A 232 27.56 -2.57 -4.85
N CYS A 233 26.58 -1.73 -5.15
CA CYS A 233 26.66 -0.94 -6.38
C CYS A 233 27.74 0.11 -6.14
N THR A 234 28.95 -0.15 -6.66
CA THR A 234 29.97 0.89 -6.75
C THR A 234 29.53 1.87 -7.83
N CYS A 235 29.04 3.04 -7.44
CA CYS A 235 28.95 4.20 -8.32
C CYS A 235 30.38 4.71 -8.59
N GLY A 236 31.13 3.93 -9.35
CA GLY A 236 32.48 4.24 -9.80
C GLY A 236 32.45 4.66 -11.26
N ARG A 237 32.10 5.93 -11.52
CA ARG A 237 32.64 6.66 -12.67
C ARG A 237 32.48 8.16 -12.44
N PRO A 238 33.59 8.92 -12.33
CA PRO A 238 33.52 10.37 -12.44
C PRO A 238 32.92 10.77 -13.79
N LEU A 239 32.12 11.84 -13.80
CA LEU A 239 31.71 12.50 -15.03
C LEU A 239 32.97 12.90 -15.81
N PRO A 240 33.06 12.63 -17.12
CA PRO A 240 34.15 13.13 -17.92
C PRO A 240 34.13 14.66 -17.87
N SER A 241 35.22 15.26 -17.39
CA SER A 241 35.50 16.67 -17.58
C SER A 241 35.69 16.89 -19.08
N ASN A 242 34.65 17.41 -19.75
CA ASN A 242 34.67 18.26 -20.95
C ASN A 242 33.33 18.12 -21.69
N VAL A 243 32.34 18.91 -21.24
CA VAL A 243 31.36 19.59 -22.11
C VAL A 243 31.07 20.94 -21.47
#